data_AF-A0A8J3GU66-F1
#
_entry.id   AF-A0A8J3GU66-F1
#
_cell.length_a   1.000
_cell.length_b   1.000
_cell.length_c   1.000
_cell.angle_alpha   90.00
_cell.angle_beta   90.00
_cell.angle_gamma   90.00
#
_symmetry.space_group_name_H-M   'P 1'
#
loop_
_entity.id
_entity.type
_entity.pdbx_description
1 polymer ?
#
loop_
_entity_poly.entity_id
_entity_poly.type
_entity_poly.pdbx_seq_one_letter_code
_entity_poly.pdbx_strand_id
1 'polypeptide(L)'
;MRITCPNCGAQYEVPDEVIPTEGRDVQCSNCGDTWFQTHPDFAQDPEPEVIAPPAPPPQPTRPQPTRPQPRAEQQPPQPRPRQMDPGVADILREEAEHESRLRARESTTLESQGDLGLDSLPPSDPAANAREARERMARRRGETPVAHERPRSRLLPDVEEISSTLNAGDKAEATPPPQQSAVGFPVEQPPKRRGFARGFALVLLLAVVLVVAYTQADQFAESVPAAAPALESYVAAVDGLRLWVDTKLGAYIPR
;
A
#
# COMPACT_ATOMS: atom_id res chain seq x y z
N MET A 1 17.47 -9.47 -17.80
CA MET A 1 16.41 -10.33 -18.36
C MET A 1 15.07 -9.60 -18.48
N ARG A 2 14.17 -10.05 -19.37
CA ARG A 2 12.79 -9.53 -19.49
C ARG A 2 11.81 -10.55 -18.95
N ILE A 3 10.94 -10.13 -18.03
CA ILE A 3 9.90 -10.97 -17.41
C ILE A 3 8.51 -10.42 -17.72
N THR A 4 7.52 -11.30 -17.79
CA THR A 4 6.14 -10.94 -18.15
C THR A 4 5.18 -11.46 -17.08
N CYS A 5 4.31 -10.59 -16.57
CA CYS A 5 3.29 -10.97 -15.60
C CYS A 5 2.27 -11.92 -16.24
N PRO A 6 1.99 -13.10 -15.62
CA PRO A 6 1.05 -14.07 -16.17
C PRO A 6 -0.42 -13.65 -16.09
N ASN A 7 -0.79 -12.70 -15.22
CA ASN A 7 -2.17 -12.24 -15.10
C ASN A 7 -2.50 -11.11 -16.09
N CYS A 8 -1.72 -10.01 -16.07
CA CYS A 8 -2.06 -8.80 -16.85
C CYS A 8 -1.17 -8.57 -18.09
N GLY A 9 -0.15 -9.38 -18.33
CA GLY A 9 0.73 -9.27 -19.50
C GLY A 9 1.71 -8.08 -19.48
N ALA A 10 1.82 -7.37 -18.35
CA ALA A 10 2.83 -6.32 -18.18
C ALA A 10 4.25 -6.90 -18.29
N GLN A 11 5.15 -6.17 -18.95
CA GLN A 11 6.54 -6.59 -19.15
C GLN A 11 7.49 -5.71 -18.33
N TYR A 12 8.43 -6.34 -17.63
CA TYR A 12 9.43 -5.68 -16.80
C TYR A 12 10.83 -6.08 -17.24
N GLU A 13 11.74 -5.11 -17.22
CA GLU A 13 13.16 -5.33 -17.46
C GLU A 13 13.87 -5.33 -16.11
N VAL A 14 14.41 -6.48 -15.74
CA VAL A 14 15.04 -6.72 -14.43
C VAL A 14 16.47 -7.16 -14.67
N PRO A 15 17.48 -6.53 -14.02
CA PRO A 15 18.86 -7.00 -14.07
C PRO A 15 18.97 -8.42 -13.48
N ASP A 16 19.82 -9.24 -14.10
CA ASP A 16 19.96 -10.65 -13.73
C ASP A 16 20.45 -10.82 -12.26
N GLU A 17 21.24 -9.86 -11.77
CA GLU A 17 21.74 -9.79 -10.39
C GLU A 17 20.64 -9.74 -9.30
N VAL A 18 19.42 -9.32 -9.64
CA VAL A 18 18.31 -9.14 -8.69
C VAL A 18 17.50 -10.42 -8.49
N ILE A 19 17.69 -11.42 -9.37
CA ILE A 19 17.09 -12.75 -9.27
C ILE A 19 18.22 -13.73 -8.95
N PRO A 20 18.30 -14.23 -7.71
CA PRO A 20 19.27 -15.27 -7.34
C PRO A 20 19.15 -16.50 -8.25
N THR A 21 20.24 -17.26 -8.39
CA THR A 21 20.28 -18.48 -9.21
C THR A 21 19.20 -19.47 -8.81
N GLU A 22 18.96 -19.64 -7.51
CA GLU A 22 17.87 -20.42 -6.92
C GLU A 22 16.44 -19.99 -7.32
N GLY A 23 16.28 -18.84 -7.99
CA GLY A 23 15.01 -18.23 -8.34
C GLY A 23 14.42 -17.37 -7.22
N ARG A 24 13.39 -16.58 -7.55
CA ARG A 24 12.76 -15.67 -6.58
C ARG A 24 11.30 -15.40 -6.92
N ASP A 25 10.48 -15.19 -5.89
CA ASP A 25 9.13 -14.66 -6.03
C ASP A 25 9.15 -13.16 -6.40
N VAL A 26 8.47 -12.83 -7.50
CA VAL A 26 8.34 -11.48 -8.03
C VAL A 26 6.87 -11.04 -8.02
N GLN A 27 6.63 -9.78 -7.67
CA GLN A 27 5.28 -9.20 -7.60
C GLN A 27 5.05 -8.19 -8.73
N CYS A 28 3.92 -8.30 -9.40
CA CYS A 28 3.52 -7.35 -10.44
C CYS A 28 3.07 -6.02 -9.81
N SER A 29 3.68 -4.91 -10.21
CA SER A 29 3.26 -3.56 -9.76
C SER A 29 1.93 -3.10 -10.37
N ASN A 30 1.47 -3.74 -11.45
CA ASN A 30 0.25 -3.36 -12.16
C ASN A 30 -1.01 -4.09 -11.65
N CYS A 31 -0.90 -5.36 -11.27
CA CYS A 31 -2.05 -6.16 -10.80
C CYS A 31 -1.86 -6.82 -9.42
N GLY A 32 -0.65 -6.77 -8.85
CA GLY A 32 -0.35 -7.29 -7.50
C GLY A 32 -0.05 -8.79 -7.43
N ASP A 33 -0.20 -9.56 -8.51
CA ASP A 33 0.09 -11.00 -8.49
C ASP A 33 1.56 -11.29 -8.24
N THR A 34 1.78 -12.33 -7.45
CA THR A 34 3.11 -12.82 -7.12
C THR A 34 3.32 -14.17 -7.80
N TRP A 35 4.43 -14.33 -8.52
CA TRP A 35 4.81 -15.59 -9.15
C TRP A 35 6.31 -15.85 -9.02
N PHE A 36 6.71 -17.11 -9.14
CA PHE A 36 8.09 -17.51 -9.04
C PHE A 36 8.82 -17.38 -10.39
N GLN A 37 9.99 -16.72 -10.39
CA GLN A 37 10.84 -16.56 -11.57
C GLN A 37 12.19 -17.23 -11.36
N THR A 38 12.53 -18.18 -12.23
CA THR A 38 13.85 -18.84 -12.27
C THR A 38 14.87 -17.96 -12.97
N HIS A 39 16.12 -18.00 -12.51
CA HIS A 39 17.25 -17.34 -13.18
C HIS A 39 17.58 -18.05 -14.51
N PRO A 40 17.93 -17.33 -15.59
CA PRO A 40 18.29 -17.93 -16.87
C PRO A 40 19.46 -18.93 -16.78
N ASP A 41 20.42 -18.71 -15.87
CA ASP A 41 21.59 -19.60 -15.71
C ASP A 41 21.30 -20.89 -14.93
N PHE A 42 20.13 -21.03 -14.29
CA PHE A 42 19.78 -22.28 -13.60
C PHE A 42 19.52 -23.44 -14.57
N ALA A 43 19.49 -23.17 -15.88
CA ALA A 43 19.37 -24.17 -16.94
C ALA A 43 20.73 -24.74 -17.41
N GLN A 44 21.86 -24.41 -16.75
CA GLN A 44 23.20 -24.89 -17.11
C GLN A 44 23.78 -25.81 -16.02
N ASP A 45 23.19 -26.99 -15.83
CA ASP A 45 23.89 -28.17 -15.28
C ASP A 45 23.84 -29.26 -16.36
N PRO A 46 24.94 -30.02 -16.58
CA PRO A 46 25.17 -30.75 -17.80
C PRO A 46 24.18 -31.91 -17.96
N GLU A 47 23.65 -32.00 -19.16
CA GLU A 47 22.87 -33.11 -19.68
C GLU A 47 23.49 -34.45 -19.25
N PRO A 48 22.76 -35.32 -18.50
CA PRO A 48 23.26 -36.65 -18.21
C PRO A 48 23.43 -37.39 -19.54
N GLU A 49 24.63 -37.92 -19.72
CA GLU A 49 25.10 -38.72 -20.87
C GLU A 49 24.05 -39.77 -21.27
N VAL A 50 23.20 -39.43 -22.25
CA VAL A 50 22.23 -40.34 -22.82
C VAL A 50 22.98 -41.26 -23.78
N ILE A 51 23.16 -42.50 -23.35
CA ILE A 51 23.61 -43.62 -24.17
C ILE A 51 22.86 -43.60 -25.51
N ALA A 52 23.59 -43.43 -26.61
CA ALA A 52 23.04 -43.44 -27.96
C ALA A 52 22.39 -44.82 -28.26
N PRO A 53 21.08 -44.88 -28.58
CA PRO A 53 20.51 -46.08 -29.18
C PRO A 53 21.02 -46.24 -30.63
N PRO A 54 21.14 -47.47 -31.15
CA PRO A 54 21.73 -47.72 -32.46
C PRO A 54 20.89 -47.12 -33.60
N ALA A 55 21.57 -46.70 -34.65
CA ALA A 55 21.02 -45.97 -35.79
C ALA A 55 19.81 -46.67 -36.44
N PRO A 56 18.71 -45.95 -36.74
CA PRO A 56 17.61 -46.48 -37.53
C PRO A 56 18.01 -46.59 -39.02
N PRO A 57 17.41 -47.53 -39.79
CA PRO A 57 17.71 -47.72 -41.21
C PRO A 57 17.29 -46.50 -42.06
N PRO A 58 17.84 -46.33 -43.27
CA PRO A 58 17.60 -45.15 -44.09
C PRO A 58 16.12 -45.05 -44.50
N GLN A 59 15.47 -43.96 -44.10
CA GLN A 59 14.12 -43.63 -44.55
C GLN A 59 14.14 -43.16 -46.02
N PRO A 60 13.16 -43.54 -46.84
CA PRO A 60 13.05 -43.05 -48.21
C PRO A 60 12.77 -41.55 -48.25
N THR A 61 13.38 -40.86 -49.20
CA THR A 61 13.26 -39.42 -49.43
C THR A 61 11.79 -39.00 -49.56
N ARG A 62 11.25 -38.37 -48.52
CA ARG A 62 9.96 -37.68 -48.61
C ARG A 62 10.17 -36.38 -49.40
N PRO A 63 9.27 -36.01 -50.33
CA PRO A 63 9.32 -34.70 -50.96
C PRO A 63 9.21 -33.62 -49.87
N GLN A 64 10.10 -32.62 -49.90
CA GLN A 64 9.99 -31.48 -49.00
C GLN A 64 8.63 -30.80 -49.22
N PRO A 65 7.86 -30.48 -48.18
CA PRO A 65 6.68 -29.65 -48.33
C PRO A 65 7.15 -28.27 -48.78
N THR A 66 6.62 -27.79 -49.91
CA THR A 66 6.70 -26.39 -50.30
C THR A 66 6.26 -25.53 -49.12
N ARG A 67 7.18 -24.76 -48.55
CA ARG A 67 6.85 -23.77 -47.51
C ARG A 67 5.80 -22.81 -48.10
N PRO A 68 4.60 -22.68 -47.53
CA PRO A 68 3.67 -21.66 -47.96
C PRO A 68 4.34 -20.30 -47.79
N GLN A 69 4.30 -19.47 -48.83
CA GLN A 69 4.70 -18.07 -48.70
C GLN A 69 3.88 -17.42 -47.57
N PRO A 70 4.42 -16.43 -46.85
CA PRO A 70 3.69 -15.76 -45.79
C PRO A 70 2.41 -15.18 -46.39
N ARG A 71 1.27 -15.77 -46.05
CA ARG A 71 -0.02 -15.11 -46.24
C ARG A 71 0.07 -13.85 -45.38
N ALA A 72 -0.11 -12.68 -46.00
CA ALA A 72 -0.19 -11.42 -45.27
C ALA A 72 -1.21 -11.61 -44.14
N GLU A 73 -0.69 -11.74 -42.92
CA GLU A 73 -1.50 -11.90 -41.73
C GLU A 73 -2.20 -10.56 -41.53
N GLN A 74 -3.53 -10.58 -41.68
CA GLN A 74 -4.34 -9.40 -41.46
C GLN A 74 -4.15 -8.98 -40.02
N GLN A 75 -3.47 -7.85 -39.82
CA GLN A 75 -3.28 -7.23 -38.52
C GLN A 75 -4.66 -7.09 -37.85
N PRO A 76 -4.82 -7.52 -36.58
CA PRO A 76 -6.09 -7.36 -35.87
C PRO A 76 -6.54 -5.90 -35.91
N PRO A 77 -7.84 -5.60 -36.07
CA PRO A 77 -8.31 -4.22 -36.06
C PRO A 77 -7.91 -3.58 -34.72
N GLN A 78 -7.06 -2.55 -34.79
CA GLN A 78 -6.69 -1.80 -33.60
C GLN A 78 -7.96 -1.22 -32.95
N PRO A 79 -8.09 -1.29 -31.61
CA PRO A 79 -9.26 -0.73 -30.93
C PRO A 79 -9.35 0.75 -31.28
N ARG A 80 -10.44 1.14 -31.95
CA ARG A 80 -10.69 2.55 -32.26
C ARG A 80 -10.79 3.29 -30.93
N PRO A 81 -10.04 4.39 -30.72
CA PRO A 81 -10.17 5.18 -29.51
C PRO A 81 -11.63 5.59 -29.34
N ARG A 82 -12.21 5.30 -28.17
CA ARG A 82 -13.57 5.74 -27.85
C ARG A 82 -13.58 7.25 -27.85
N GLN A 83 -14.31 7.83 -28.80
CA GLN A 83 -14.51 9.27 -28.84
C GLN A 83 -15.34 9.64 -27.60
N MET A 84 -14.80 10.53 -26.76
CA MET A 84 -15.51 11.07 -25.61
C MET A 84 -16.68 11.92 -26.11
N ASP A 85 -17.78 11.95 -25.36
CA ASP A 85 -18.92 12.80 -25.66
C ASP A 85 -18.47 14.27 -25.75
N PRO A 86 -18.95 15.06 -26.75
CA PRO A 86 -18.49 16.43 -26.94
C PRO A 86 -18.73 17.31 -25.71
N GLY A 87 -19.82 17.11 -24.96
CA GLY A 87 -20.08 17.86 -23.72
C GLY A 87 -19.07 17.56 -22.62
N VAL A 88 -18.63 16.30 -22.51
CA VAL A 88 -17.58 15.92 -21.55
C VAL A 88 -16.21 16.47 -21.98
N ALA A 89 -15.92 16.49 -23.28
CA ALA A 89 -14.69 17.06 -23.80
C ALA A 89 -14.59 18.57 -23.54
N ASP A 90 -15.71 19.28 -23.61
CA ASP A 90 -15.76 20.71 -23.33
C ASP A 90 -15.59 21.00 -21.83
N ILE A 91 -16.22 20.22 -20.94
CA ILE A 91 -16.01 20.33 -19.48
C ILE A 91 -14.53 20.05 -19.12
N LEU A 92 -13.92 19.02 -19.70
CA LEU A 92 -12.51 18.70 -19.44
C LEU A 92 -11.56 19.80 -19.93
N ARG A 93 -11.91 20.48 -21.02
CA ARG A 93 -11.13 21.62 -21.53
C ARG A 93 -11.26 22.83 -20.60
N GLU A 94 -12.47 23.12 -20.13
CA GLU A 94 -12.73 24.21 -19.18
C GLU A 94 -12.01 23.99 -17.84
N GLU A 95 -12.05 22.76 -17.30
CA GLU A 95 -11.32 22.40 -16.08
C GLU A 95 -9.80 22.47 -16.26
N ALA A 96 -9.28 22.01 -17.40
CA ALA A 96 -7.85 22.12 -17.70
C ALA A 96 -7.39 23.58 -17.79
N GLU A 97 -8.20 24.45 -18.41
CA GLU A 97 -7.93 25.89 -18.44
C GLU A 97 -7.98 26.51 -17.03
N HIS A 98 -8.98 26.15 -16.24
CA HIS A 98 -9.14 26.63 -14.87
C HIS A 98 -7.94 26.23 -13.99
N GLU A 99 -7.53 24.96 -14.04
CA GLU A 99 -6.35 24.46 -13.32
C GLU A 99 -5.06 25.15 -13.79
N SER A 100 -4.90 25.36 -15.10
CA SER A 100 -3.72 26.05 -15.65
C SER A 100 -3.61 27.49 -15.13
N ARG A 101 -4.74 28.20 -15.00
CA ARG A 101 -4.78 29.57 -14.46
C ARG A 101 -4.44 29.60 -12.98
N LEU A 102 -4.89 28.60 -12.21
CA LEU A 102 -4.51 28.46 -10.79
C LEU A 102 -3.01 28.20 -10.66
N ARG A 103 -2.46 27.23 -11.41
CA ARG A 103 -1.02 26.95 -11.40
C ARG A 103 -0.19 28.16 -11.84
N ALA A 104 -0.63 28.92 -12.83
CA ALA A 104 0.07 30.13 -13.26
C ALA A 104 0.15 31.20 -12.14
N ARG A 105 -0.91 31.36 -11.36
CA ARG A 105 -0.95 32.27 -10.19
C ARG A 105 -0.07 31.77 -9.04
N GLU A 106 -0.06 30.47 -8.78
CA GLU A 106 0.84 29.88 -7.78
C GLU A 106 2.30 29.98 -8.21
N SER A 107 2.60 29.75 -9.49
CA SER A 107 3.95 29.82 -10.04
C SER A 107 4.55 31.23 -10.02
N THR A 108 3.72 32.27 -10.13
CA THR A 108 4.16 33.66 -9.96
C THR A 108 4.36 34.05 -8.49
N THR A 109 3.79 33.29 -7.54
CA THR A 109 3.94 33.52 -6.09
C THR A 109 5.10 32.70 -5.48
N LEU A 110 5.57 31.67 -6.18
CA LEU A 110 6.79 30.96 -5.82
C LEU A 110 7.99 31.87 -6.15
N GLU A 111 8.48 32.60 -5.15
CA GLU A 111 9.82 33.15 -5.20
C GLU A 111 10.78 31.98 -5.41
N SER A 112 11.30 31.87 -6.63
CA SER A 112 12.40 30.97 -6.96
C SER A 112 13.55 31.36 -6.04
N GLN A 113 13.75 30.59 -4.96
CA GLN A 113 14.99 30.68 -4.21
C GLN A 113 16.09 30.32 -5.19
N GLY A 114 16.76 31.36 -5.69
CA GLY A 114 17.90 31.22 -6.56
C GLY A 114 18.95 30.33 -5.92
N ASP A 115 19.80 29.79 -6.79
CA ASP A 115 20.94 28.95 -6.46
C ASP A 115 21.54 29.33 -5.10
N LEU A 116 21.35 28.44 -4.12
CA LEU A 116 21.86 28.58 -2.75
C LEU A 116 23.31 29.02 -2.88
N GLY A 117 23.64 30.27 -2.53
CA GLY A 117 24.89 30.98 -2.87
C GLY A 117 26.18 30.32 -2.33
N LEU A 118 26.42 29.09 -2.76
CA LEU A 118 27.49 28.20 -2.36
C LEU A 118 28.82 28.61 -3.01
N ASP A 119 28.76 29.35 -4.12
CA ASP A 119 29.93 29.90 -4.81
C ASP A 119 30.55 31.12 -4.11
N SER A 120 29.85 31.70 -3.11
CA SER A 120 30.30 32.90 -2.38
C SER A 120 30.88 32.61 -0.99
N LEU A 121 31.01 31.33 -0.61
CA LEU A 121 31.63 31.01 0.68
C LEU A 121 33.16 31.23 0.63
N PRO A 122 33.75 31.88 1.63
CA PRO A 122 35.20 31.92 1.77
C PRO A 122 35.74 30.48 1.90
N PRO A 123 36.97 30.20 1.42
CA PRO A 123 37.56 28.87 1.51
C PRO A 123 37.59 28.44 2.98
N SER A 124 36.86 27.36 3.29
CA SER A 124 36.74 26.87 4.66
C SER A 124 37.96 26.01 5.02
N ASP A 125 38.54 26.26 6.20
CA ASP A 125 39.66 25.47 6.70
C ASP A 125 39.17 24.05 7.02
N PRO A 126 39.66 23.00 6.33
CA PRO A 126 39.20 21.63 6.52
C PRO A 126 39.41 21.15 7.96
N ALA A 127 40.42 21.68 8.67
CA ALA A 127 40.67 21.34 10.07
C ALA A 127 39.64 21.99 10.99
N ALA A 128 39.17 23.20 10.69
CA ALA A 128 38.10 23.87 11.43
C ALA A 128 36.76 23.14 11.24
N ASN A 129 36.42 22.79 10.01
CA ASN A 129 35.21 22.03 9.68
C ASN A 129 35.19 20.65 10.35
N ALA A 130 36.33 19.95 10.37
CA ALA A 130 36.44 18.65 11.02
C ALA A 130 36.26 18.74 12.54
N ARG A 131 36.73 19.81 13.18
CA ARG A 131 36.51 20.08 14.61
C ARG A 131 35.04 20.34 14.90
N GLU A 132 34.39 21.20 14.13
CA GLU A 132 32.96 21.52 14.28
C GLU A 132 32.08 20.27 14.04
N ALA A 133 32.38 19.46 13.02
CA ALA A 133 31.66 18.24 12.75
C ALA A 133 31.78 17.22 13.91
N ARG A 134 32.97 17.09 14.51
CA ARG A 134 33.19 16.23 15.68
C ARG A 134 32.47 16.75 16.91
N GLU A 135 32.48 18.05 17.16
CA GLU A 135 31.71 18.66 18.27
C GLU A 135 30.20 18.48 18.07
N ARG A 136 29.70 18.62 16.84
CA ARG A 136 28.29 18.41 16.51
C ARG A 136 27.88 16.95 16.69
N MET A 137 28.76 16.02 16.33
CA MET A 137 28.57 14.58 16.55
C MET A 137 28.61 14.21 18.04
N ALA A 138 29.51 14.82 18.83
CA ALA A 138 29.58 14.64 20.28
C ALA A 138 28.30 15.14 20.97
N ARG A 139 27.78 16.31 20.55
CA ARG A 139 26.50 16.83 21.05
C ARG A 139 25.31 15.94 20.68
N ARG A 140 25.26 15.39 19.46
CA ARG A 140 24.20 14.44 19.06
C ARG A 140 24.31 13.09 19.77
N ARG A 141 25.54 12.64 20.08
CA ARG A 141 25.83 11.43 20.86
C ARG A 141 25.51 11.61 22.36
N GLY A 142 25.22 12.83 22.80
CA GLY A 142 24.84 13.13 24.19
C GLY A 142 26.03 13.28 25.14
N GLU A 143 27.25 13.40 24.62
CA GLU A 143 28.44 13.68 25.42
C GLU A 143 28.55 15.20 25.62
N THR A 144 27.91 15.70 26.67
CA THR A 144 28.11 17.07 27.16
C THR A 144 29.03 17.06 28.39
N PRO A 145 30.02 17.97 28.51
CA PRO A 145 30.60 18.24 29.80
C PRO A 145 29.50 18.83 30.70
N VAL A 146 29.41 18.27 31.90
CA VAL A 146 28.32 18.44 32.86
C VAL A 146 28.01 19.92 33.11
N ALA A 147 26.86 20.38 32.64
CA ALA A 147 26.22 21.60 33.11
C ALA A 147 24.70 21.53 32.89
N HIS A 148 24.00 21.19 33.98
CA HIS A 148 22.59 21.46 34.29
C HIS A 148 21.53 20.91 33.33
N GLU A 149 20.84 19.87 33.81
CA GLU A 149 19.49 19.52 33.39
C GLU A 149 18.59 20.75 33.41
N ARG A 150 18.15 21.17 32.22
CA ARG A 150 16.93 21.95 32.07
C ARG A 150 15.89 21.05 31.40
N PRO A 151 14.66 20.98 31.93
CA PRO A 151 13.64 20.10 31.40
C PRO A 151 13.32 20.50 29.96
N ARG A 152 13.24 19.48 29.09
CA ARG A 152 13.02 19.56 27.63
C ARG A 152 11.60 20.03 27.25
N SER A 153 10.85 20.53 28.23
CA SER A 153 9.43 20.91 28.19
C SER A 153 9.19 22.37 27.73
N ARG A 154 10.15 23.02 27.07
CA ARG A 154 10.01 24.41 26.59
C ARG A 154 10.24 24.60 25.08
N LEU A 155 10.33 23.53 24.30
CA LEU A 155 10.49 23.64 22.84
C LEU A 155 9.36 23.00 22.01
N LEU A 156 8.37 22.40 22.66
CA LEU A 156 7.17 21.91 21.99
C LEU A 156 5.97 22.44 22.78
N PRO A 157 4.94 23.00 22.11
CA PRO A 157 3.65 23.26 22.73
C PRO A 157 3.16 22.00 23.46
N ASP A 158 2.61 22.15 24.66
CA ASP A 158 2.23 21.02 25.50
C ASP A 158 1.10 20.23 24.83
N VAL A 159 1.33 18.93 24.60
CA VAL A 159 0.37 18.06 23.88
C VAL A 159 -0.94 17.94 24.66
N GLU A 160 -0.88 18.12 25.98
CA GLU A 160 -2.04 18.11 26.87
C GLU A 160 -2.92 19.36 26.70
N GLU A 161 -2.36 20.51 26.27
CA GLU A 161 -3.12 21.73 25.99
C GLU A 161 -3.84 21.62 24.63
N ILE A 162 -3.21 20.99 23.64
CA ILE A 162 -3.80 20.75 22.32
C ILE A 162 -4.94 19.71 22.42
N SER A 163 -4.76 18.63 23.17
CA SER A 163 -5.79 17.61 23.35
C SER A 163 -6.97 18.12 24.19
N SER A 164 -6.69 18.97 25.20
CA SER A 164 -7.73 19.57 26.03
C SER A 164 -8.53 20.65 25.31
N THR A 165 -7.92 21.46 24.43
CA THR A 165 -8.67 22.42 23.61
C THR A 165 -9.56 21.74 22.56
N LEU A 166 -9.15 20.60 22.01
CA LEU A 166 -9.98 19.79 21.10
C LEU A 166 -11.13 19.09 21.83
N ASN A 167 -10.91 18.56 23.04
CA ASN A 167 -11.96 17.89 23.82
C ASN A 167 -12.89 18.85 24.58
N ALA A 168 -12.42 20.07 24.93
CA ALA A 168 -13.26 21.07 25.57
C ALA A 168 -14.38 21.59 24.64
N GLY A 169 -14.13 21.56 23.31
CA GLY A 169 -15.16 21.85 22.30
C GLY A 169 -16.33 20.85 22.28
N ASP A 170 -16.14 19.62 22.80
CA ASP A 170 -17.18 18.60 22.89
C ASP A 170 -17.90 18.55 24.25
N LYS A 171 -17.40 19.28 25.28
CA LYS A 171 -17.96 19.31 26.63
C LYS A 171 -18.46 20.68 27.11
N ALA A 172 -18.49 21.68 26.24
CA ALA A 172 -19.13 22.97 26.54
C ALA A 172 -20.64 22.92 26.26
N GLU A 173 -21.38 22.05 26.95
CA GLU A 173 -22.84 22.11 26.99
C GLU A 173 -23.35 21.83 28.40
N ALA A 174 -23.27 22.87 29.25
CA ALA A 174 -24.16 23.09 30.40
C ALA A 174 -23.80 24.40 31.10
N THR A 175 -23.97 25.55 30.44
CA THR A 175 -24.13 26.83 31.14
C THR A 175 -25.08 27.71 30.33
N PRO A 176 -26.27 28.06 30.86
CA PRO A 176 -27.14 29.01 30.17
C PRO A 176 -26.52 30.41 30.21
N PRO A 177 -26.41 31.14 29.10
CA PRO A 177 -25.86 32.49 29.11
C PRO A 177 -26.85 33.49 29.76
N PRO A 178 -26.35 34.54 30.43
CA PRO A 178 -27.20 35.64 30.88
C PRO A 178 -27.78 36.36 29.65
N GLN A 179 -29.07 36.67 29.76
CA GLN A 179 -29.88 37.30 28.72
C GLN A 179 -29.28 38.65 28.32
N GLN A 180 -28.64 38.71 27.15
CA GLN A 180 -28.41 39.95 26.43
C GLN A 180 -28.95 39.79 25.02
N SER A 181 -29.90 40.67 24.73
CA SER A 181 -30.69 40.77 23.51
C SER A 181 -29.78 40.94 22.29
N ALA A 182 -29.63 39.89 21.50
CA ALA A 182 -29.09 39.98 20.15
C ALA A 182 -29.94 39.09 19.23
N VAL A 183 -30.61 39.78 18.30
CA VAL A 183 -31.35 39.32 17.12
C VAL A 183 -31.16 37.82 16.81
N GLY A 184 -32.24 37.06 17.04
CA GLY A 184 -32.28 35.63 16.79
C GLY A 184 -32.29 35.32 15.29
N PHE A 185 -31.17 34.83 14.78
CA PHE A 185 -31.17 33.94 13.64
C PHE A 185 -31.29 32.51 14.18
N PRO A 186 -32.23 31.67 13.69
CA PRO A 186 -32.21 30.25 14.02
C PRO A 186 -30.93 29.67 13.41
N VAL A 187 -29.90 29.48 14.23
CA VAL A 187 -28.76 28.65 13.84
C VAL A 187 -29.26 27.21 13.94
N GLU A 188 -29.74 26.69 12.83
CA GLU A 188 -30.11 25.29 12.69
C GLU A 188 -28.81 24.48 12.77
N GLN A 189 -28.55 23.89 13.93
CA GLN A 189 -27.37 23.08 14.16
C GLN A 189 -27.41 21.89 13.18
N PRO A 190 -26.38 21.68 12.35
CA PRO A 190 -26.37 20.54 11.44
C PRO A 190 -26.38 19.25 12.28
N PRO A 191 -27.21 18.25 11.94
CA PRO A 191 -27.31 17.04 12.73
C PRO A 191 -25.95 16.35 12.80
N LYS A 192 -25.41 16.20 14.03
CA LYS A 192 -24.16 15.47 14.27
C LYS A 192 -24.26 14.09 13.59
N ARG A 193 -23.35 13.80 12.66
CA ARG A 193 -23.35 12.57 11.84
C ARG A 193 -23.06 11.33 12.72
N ARG A 194 -24.09 10.81 13.39
CA ARG A 194 -24.09 9.57 14.20
C ARG A 194 -24.04 8.27 13.36
N GLY A 195 -23.71 8.35 12.08
CA GLY A 195 -23.75 7.20 11.16
C GLY A 195 -22.70 6.14 11.47
N PHE A 196 -21.47 6.56 11.74
CA PHE A 196 -20.34 5.65 11.98
C PHE A 196 -20.49 4.85 13.28
N ALA A 197 -20.83 5.53 14.39
CA ALA A 197 -21.00 4.88 15.69
C ALA A 197 -22.12 3.82 15.68
N ARG A 198 -23.21 4.07 14.94
CA ARG A 198 -24.30 3.09 14.77
C ARG A 198 -23.86 1.88 13.94
N GLY A 199 -23.09 2.10 12.88
CA GLY A 199 -22.51 1.00 12.09
C GLY A 199 -21.53 0.15 12.90
N PHE A 200 -20.63 0.79 13.64
CA PHE A 200 -19.68 0.11 14.52
C PHE A 200 -20.40 -0.69 15.63
N ALA A 201 -21.42 -0.12 16.26
CA ALA A 201 -22.22 -0.82 17.25
C ALA A 201 -22.95 -2.04 16.66
N LEU A 202 -23.45 -1.94 15.43
CA LEU A 202 -24.08 -3.07 14.73
C LEU A 202 -23.07 -4.19 14.46
N VAL A 203 -21.87 -3.85 14.01
CA VAL A 203 -20.79 -4.84 13.79
C VAL A 203 -20.39 -5.52 15.09
N LEU A 204 -20.23 -4.77 16.19
CA LEU A 204 -19.95 -5.36 17.50
C LEU A 204 -21.07 -6.28 17.97
N LEU A 205 -22.32 -5.88 17.79
CA LEU A 205 -23.48 -6.72 18.11
C LEU A 205 -23.44 -8.02 17.29
N LEU A 206 -23.17 -7.92 15.99
CA LEU A 206 -23.05 -9.09 15.10
C LEU A 206 -21.89 -10.01 15.54
N ALA A 207 -20.75 -9.45 15.94
CA ALA A 207 -19.64 -10.23 16.48
C ALA A 207 -20.03 -10.98 17.76
N VAL A 208 -20.76 -10.33 18.67
CA VAL A 208 -21.29 -10.99 19.89
C VAL A 208 -22.26 -12.11 19.52
N VAL A 209 -23.15 -11.90 18.54
CA VAL A 209 -24.08 -12.93 18.06
C VAL A 209 -23.32 -14.14 17.49
N LEU A 210 -22.27 -13.91 16.69
CA LEU A 210 -21.43 -14.98 16.14
C LEU A 210 -20.69 -15.77 17.23
N VAL A 211 -20.21 -15.08 18.27
CA VAL A 211 -19.59 -15.74 19.44
C VAL A 211 -20.62 -16.59 20.18
N VAL A 212 -21.82 -16.07 20.43
CA VAL A 212 -22.91 -16.84 21.05
C VAL A 212 -23.27 -18.05 20.21
N ALA A 213 -23.42 -17.89 18.89
CA ALA A 213 -23.70 -18.98 17.96
C ALA A 213 -22.60 -20.07 17.99
N TYR A 214 -21.33 -19.69 18.13
CA TYR A 214 -20.22 -20.64 18.27
C TYR A 214 -20.27 -21.37 19.62
N THR A 215 -20.43 -20.63 20.73
CA THR A 215 -20.42 -21.22 22.09
C THR A 215 -21.66 -22.07 22.39
N GLN A 216 -22.78 -21.83 21.71
CA GLN A 216 -24.04 -22.57 21.88
C GLN A 216 -24.44 -23.35 20.61
N ALA A 217 -23.47 -23.73 19.77
CA ALA A 217 -23.74 -24.37 18.48
C ALA A 217 -24.66 -25.60 18.60
N ASP A 218 -24.44 -26.46 19.61
CA ASP A 218 -25.25 -27.66 19.84
C ASP A 218 -26.72 -27.34 20.14
N GLN A 219 -26.98 -26.33 20.99
CA GLN A 219 -28.35 -25.91 21.33
C GLN A 219 -29.08 -25.29 20.13
N PHE A 220 -28.35 -24.59 19.26
CA PHE A 220 -28.90 -24.06 18.01
C PHE A 220 -29.19 -25.17 16.98
N ALA A 221 -28.37 -26.23 16.94
CA ALA A 221 -28.60 -27.38 16.08
C ALA A 221 -29.84 -28.18 16.50
N GLU A 222 -30.09 -28.32 17.81
CA GLU A 222 -31.29 -28.98 18.36
C GLU A 222 -32.57 -28.18 18.07
N SER A 223 -32.52 -26.86 18.24
CA SER A 223 -33.69 -25.99 18.06
C SER A 223 -34.01 -25.71 16.59
N VAL A 224 -33.00 -25.70 15.72
CA VAL A 224 -33.15 -25.49 14.27
C VAL A 224 -32.33 -26.53 13.49
N PRO A 225 -32.87 -27.75 13.29
CA PRO A 225 -32.15 -28.83 12.60
C PRO A 225 -31.71 -28.48 11.17
N ALA A 226 -32.42 -27.58 10.51
CA ALA A 226 -32.07 -27.11 9.16
C ALA A 226 -30.78 -26.28 9.13
N ALA A 227 -30.38 -25.66 10.25
CA ALA A 227 -29.18 -24.85 10.34
C ALA A 227 -27.94 -25.64 10.76
N ALA A 228 -28.10 -26.90 11.19
CA ALA A 228 -27.02 -27.78 11.66
C ALA A 228 -25.80 -27.84 10.71
N PRO A 229 -25.92 -28.12 9.40
CA PRO A 229 -24.74 -28.20 8.53
C PRO A 229 -24.02 -26.86 8.37
N ALA A 230 -24.75 -25.73 8.43
CA ALA A 230 -24.14 -24.40 8.36
C ALA A 230 -23.40 -24.07 9.66
N LEU A 231 -23.94 -24.45 10.82
CA LEU A 231 -23.29 -24.28 12.11
C LEU A 231 -22.04 -25.15 12.24
N GLU A 232 -22.09 -26.41 11.80
CA GLU A 232 -20.93 -27.31 11.80
C GLU A 232 -19.77 -26.76 10.97
N SER A 233 -20.06 -26.29 9.75
CA SER A 233 -19.03 -25.68 8.89
C SER A 233 -18.45 -24.39 9.47
N TYR A 234 -19.28 -23.57 10.13
CA TYR A 234 -18.84 -22.38 10.85
C TYR A 234 -17.92 -22.72 12.04
N VAL A 235 -18.33 -23.65 12.89
CA VAL A 235 -17.55 -24.09 14.06
C VAL A 235 -16.20 -24.66 13.62
N ALA A 236 -16.19 -25.53 12.59
CA ALA A 236 -14.96 -26.09 12.04
C ALA A 236 -13.99 -25.02 11.51
N ALA A 237 -14.51 -23.98 10.85
CA ALA A 237 -13.70 -22.86 10.38
C ALA A 237 -13.09 -22.05 11.53
N VAL A 238 -13.87 -21.78 12.58
CA VAL A 238 -13.40 -21.06 13.78
C VAL A 238 -12.34 -21.87 14.52
N ASP A 239 -12.53 -23.18 14.67
CA ASP A 239 -11.56 -24.08 15.30
C ASP A 239 -10.26 -24.16 14.50
N GLY A 240 -10.35 -24.25 13.17
CA GLY A 240 -9.19 -24.18 12.28
C GLY A 240 -8.40 -22.89 12.43
N LEU A 241 -9.10 -21.75 12.51
CA LEU A 241 -8.47 -20.44 12.77
C LEU A 241 -7.80 -20.40 14.14
N ARG A 242 -8.46 -20.92 15.18
CA ARG A 242 -7.92 -20.96 16.55
C ARG A 242 -6.64 -21.77 16.62
N LEU A 243 -6.64 -22.97 16.03
CA LEU A 243 -5.46 -23.83 15.96
C LEU A 243 -4.34 -23.20 15.12
N TRP A 244 -4.68 -22.52 14.03
CA TRP A 244 -3.70 -21.76 13.25
C TRP A 244 -3.05 -20.64 14.06
N VAL A 245 -3.83 -19.86 14.82
CA VAL A 245 -3.30 -18.83 15.72
C VAL A 245 -2.42 -19.45 16.80
N ASP A 246 -2.87 -20.54 17.42
CA ASP A 246 -2.11 -21.23 18.48
C ASP A 246 -0.78 -21.78 17.96
N THR A 247 -0.76 -22.40 16.78
CA THR A 247 0.48 -22.88 16.16
C THR A 247 1.45 -21.75 15.80
N LYS A 248 0.94 -20.60 15.33
CA LYS A 248 1.77 -19.43 15.05
C LYS A 248 2.34 -18.83 16.34
N LEU A 249 1.54 -18.67 17.38
CA LEU A 249 1.98 -18.11 18.66
C LEU A 249 2.92 -19.06 19.43
N GLY A 250 2.65 -20.37 19.38
CA GLY A 250 3.48 -21.41 19.99
C GLY A 250 4.89 -21.48 19.38
N ALA A 251 5.08 -21.01 18.14
CA ALA A 251 6.42 -20.88 17.54
C ALA A 251 7.26 -19.76 18.17
N TYR A 252 6.65 -18.79 18.85
CA TYR A 252 7.33 -17.64 19.46
C TYR A 252 7.48 -17.76 20.99
N ILE A 253 6.83 -18.72 21.63
CA ILE A 253 6.92 -18.95 23.07
C ILE A 253 7.84 -20.15 23.30
N PRO A 254 9.11 -19.94 23.71
CA PRO A 254 9.97 -21.06 24.10
C PRO A 254 9.36 -21.76 25.31
N ARG A 255 9.17 -23.08 25.21
CA ARG A 255 8.71 -23.94 26.31
C ARG A 255 9.76 -24.07 27.39
#